data_AF-A0AAW5YP87-F1
#
_entry.id   AF-A0AAW5YP87-F1
#
_cell.length_a   1.000
_cell.length_b   1.000
_cell.length_c   1.000
_cell.angle_alpha   90.00
_cell.angle_beta   90.00
_cell.angle_gamma   90.00
#
_symmetry.space_group_name_H-M   'P 1'
#
loop_
_entity.id
_entity.type
_entity.pdbx_description
1 polymer ?
#
loop_
_entity_poly.entity_id
_entity_poly.type
_entity_poly.pdbx_seq_one_letter_code
_entity_poly.pdbx_strand_id
1 'polypeptide(L)'
;YAKINISSCFETCFDEVDFSYGELVGTILNHATFRRANLYKIDAKQADCTGTNFSNANLTEGNFEKAYLEDANLSEVNARNADFTDADLTGATLLNGDFTDANFTGAKLDNVVWTGAKVEGAKFDENVKEQILKMI
;
A
#
# COMPACT_ATOMS: atom_id res chain seq x y z
N TYR A 1 6.53 19.21 9.10
CA TYR A 1 5.64 18.09 9.43
C TYR A 1 4.24 18.63 9.58
N ALA A 2 3.43 18.55 8.52
CA ALA A 2 2.01 18.86 8.61
C ALA A 2 1.32 17.61 9.16
N LYS A 3 0.97 17.63 10.45
CA LYS A 3 0.13 16.59 11.06
C LYS A 3 -1.30 16.88 10.61
N ILE A 4 -1.69 16.28 9.48
CA ILE A 4 -3.04 16.41 8.97
C ILE A 4 -3.90 15.38 9.71
N ASN A 5 -4.71 15.88 10.64
CA ASN A 5 -5.59 15.05 11.45
C ASN A 5 -6.89 14.77 10.67
N ILE A 6 -6.80 14.02 9.58
CA ILE A 6 -7.98 13.55 8.83
C ILE A 6 -8.47 12.28 9.51
N SER A 7 -9.50 12.39 10.35
CA SER A 7 -10.04 11.21 11.05
C SER A 7 -10.92 10.31 10.17
N SER A 8 -11.51 10.85 9.10
CA SER A 8 -12.29 10.08 8.12
C SER A 8 -12.47 10.88 6.83
N CYS A 9 -12.24 10.23 5.69
CA CYS A 9 -12.43 10.74 4.35
C CYS A 9 -12.95 9.62 3.46
N PHE A 10 -14.25 9.65 3.16
CA PHE A 10 -14.90 8.73 2.24
C PHE A 10 -14.98 9.38 0.86
N GLU A 11 -14.49 8.70 -0.19
CA GLU A 11 -14.49 9.21 -1.58
C GLU A 11 -13.75 10.56 -1.78
N THR A 12 -12.85 10.94 -0.87
CA THR A 12 -12.09 12.19 -0.98
C THR A 12 -10.95 12.04 -2.00
N CYS A 13 -10.70 13.10 -2.78
CA CYS A 13 -9.59 13.15 -3.73
C CYS A 13 -8.36 13.85 -3.12
N PHE A 14 -7.24 13.13 -3.12
CA PHE A 14 -5.90 13.56 -2.74
C PHE A 14 -4.90 13.25 -3.87
N ASP A 15 -5.35 13.28 -5.12
CA ASP A 15 -4.47 13.05 -6.26
C ASP A 15 -3.39 14.14 -6.35
N GLU A 16 -2.16 13.75 -6.70
CA GLU A 16 -0.99 14.63 -6.91
C GLU A 16 -0.53 15.43 -5.67
N VAL A 17 -1.10 15.20 -4.48
CA VAL A 17 -0.67 15.88 -3.26
C VAL A 17 0.71 15.42 -2.80
N ASP A 18 1.41 16.30 -2.08
CA ASP A 18 2.61 15.92 -1.32
C ASP A 18 2.24 15.74 0.15
N PHE A 19 2.20 14.48 0.59
CA PHE A 19 2.08 14.09 2.00
C PHE A 19 3.28 13.27 2.44
N SER A 20 4.47 13.56 1.89
CA SER A 20 5.69 12.96 2.40
C SER A 20 5.83 13.21 3.91
N TYR A 21 6.21 12.17 4.66
CA TYR A 21 6.31 12.17 6.12
C TYR A 21 4.98 12.46 6.87
N GLY A 22 3.83 12.33 6.20
CA GLY A 22 2.52 12.52 6.81
C GLY A 22 2.12 11.39 7.76
N GLU A 23 1.11 11.64 8.58
CA GLU A 23 0.56 10.69 9.56
C GLU A 23 -0.92 10.45 9.24
N LEU A 24 -1.25 9.21 8.91
CA LEU A 24 -2.58 8.69 8.56
C LEU A 24 -2.94 7.49 9.44
N VAL A 25 -2.30 7.36 10.62
CA VAL A 25 -2.47 6.24 11.53
C VAL A 25 -3.93 6.09 11.96
N GLY A 26 -4.51 4.92 11.72
CA GLY A 26 -5.89 4.60 12.09
C GLY A 26 -6.97 5.43 11.36
N THR A 27 -6.60 6.14 10.30
CA THR A 27 -7.55 6.98 9.54
C THR A 27 -8.44 6.13 8.64
N ILE A 28 -9.64 6.62 8.33
CA ILE A 28 -10.58 5.97 7.41
C ILE A 28 -10.49 6.69 6.06
N LEU A 29 -10.04 5.98 5.03
CA LEU A 29 -9.72 6.48 3.68
C LEU A 29 -10.42 5.66 2.58
N ASN A 30 -11.47 4.92 2.93
CA ASN A 30 -12.15 3.99 2.04
C ASN A 30 -12.58 4.70 0.75
N HIS A 31 -12.23 4.10 -0.38
CA HIS A 31 -12.51 4.63 -1.72
C HIS A 31 -11.95 6.03 -2.03
N ALA A 32 -11.07 6.58 -1.18
CA ALA A 32 -10.34 7.80 -1.49
C ALA A 32 -9.38 7.58 -2.67
N THR A 33 -8.86 8.68 -3.23
CA THR A 33 -7.86 8.63 -4.30
C THR A 33 -6.60 9.38 -3.88
N PHE A 34 -5.45 8.76 -4.12
CA PHE A 34 -4.10 9.30 -3.90
C PHE A 34 -3.26 9.10 -5.17
N ARG A 35 -3.89 9.21 -6.35
CA ARG A 35 -3.23 8.90 -7.61
C ARG A 35 -2.07 9.86 -7.80
N ARG A 36 -0.89 9.33 -8.14
CA ARG A 36 0.32 10.14 -8.36
C ARG A 36 0.74 10.98 -7.15
N ALA A 37 0.19 10.72 -5.96
CA ALA A 37 0.56 11.43 -4.74
C ALA A 37 1.98 11.05 -4.31
N ASN A 38 2.67 12.00 -3.67
CA ASN A 38 3.92 11.72 -2.98
C ASN A 38 3.62 11.38 -1.52
N LEU A 39 3.70 10.09 -1.18
CA LEU A 39 3.48 9.53 0.15
C LEU A 39 4.78 8.93 0.72
N TYR A 40 5.94 9.45 0.30
CA TYR A 40 7.24 9.01 0.80
C TYR A 40 7.29 9.08 2.32
N LYS A 41 7.62 7.96 2.99
CA LYS A 41 7.63 7.85 4.46
C LYS A 41 6.31 8.22 5.14
N ILE A 42 5.18 8.01 4.47
CA ILE A 42 3.87 8.13 5.12
C ILE A 42 3.76 7.10 6.24
N ASP A 43 3.14 7.47 7.36
CA ASP A 43 2.72 6.53 8.40
C ASP A 43 1.21 6.29 8.29
N ALA A 44 0.82 5.23 7.60
CA ALA A 44 -0.55 4.77 7.40
C ALA A 44 -0.86 3.48 8.19
N LYS A 45 -0.13 3.26 9.29
CA LYS A 45 -0.35 2.12 10.19
C LYS A 45 -1.82 2.04 10.61
N GLN A 46 -2.42 0.85 10.50
CA GLN A 46 -3.82 0.60 10.87
C GLN A 46 -4.86 1.47 10.14
N ALA A 47 -4.49 2.19 9.08
CA ALA A 47 -5.43 2.94 8.28
C ALA A 47 -6.39 1.99 7.54
N ASP A 48 -7.65 2.40 7.41
CA ASP A 48 -8.61 1.75 6.52
C ASP A 48 -8.52 2.37 5.14
N CYS A 49 -7.81 1.71 4.24
CA CYS A 49 -7.62 2.09 2.84
C CYS A 49 -8.39 1.14 1.89
N THR A 50 -9.50 0.56 2.35
CA THR A 50 -10.31 -0.36 1.56
C THR A 50 -10.77 0.32 0.26
N GLY A 51 -10.45 -0.29 -0.88
CA GLY A 51 -10.78 0.22 -2.22
C GLY A 51 -10.12 1.55 -2.58
N THR A 52 -9.14 2.03 -1.80
CA THR A 52 -8.41 3.27 -2.07
C THR A 52 -7.57 3.13 -3.33
N ASN A 53 -7.49 4.21 -4.13
CA ASN A 53 -6.68 4.23 -5.34
C ASN A 53 -5.36 4.97 -5.14
N PHE A 54 -4.27 4.23 -4.98
CA PHE A 54 -2.89 4.72 -4.89
C PHE A 54 -2.15 4.65 -6.23
N SER A 55 -2.82 4.41 -7.36
CA SER A 55 -2.13 4.17 -8.62
C SER A 55 -1.12 5.28 -8.97
N ASN A 56 0.06 4.89 -9.44
CA ASN A 56 1.18 5.80 -9.73
C ASN A 56 1.74 6.59 -8.51
N ALA A 57 1.34 6.30 -7.28
CA ALA A 57 1.84 7.01 -6.10
C ALA A 57 3.27 6.58 -5.72
N ASN A 58 3.98 7.49 -5.05
CA ASN A 58 5.24 7.17 -4.38
C ASN A 58 4.98 6.78 -2.92
N LEU A 59 5.10 5.49 -2.60
CA LEU A 59 4.96 4.90 -1.27
C LEU A 59 6.32 4.48 -0.68
N THR A 60 7.44 4.93 -1.25
CA THR A 60 8.79 4.51 -0.83
C THR A 60 8.95 4.73 0.68
N GLU A 61 9.43 3.70 1.39
CA GLU A 61 9.61 3.70 2.85
C GLU A 61 8.31 4.02 3.66
N GLY A 62 7.13 3.84 3.06
CA GLY A 62 5.84 4.02 3.74
C GLY A 62 5.56 2.89 4.74
N ASN A 63 4.89 3.23 5.84
CA ASN A 63 4.45 2.29 6.86
C ASN A 63 2.94 2.02 6.71
N PHE A 64 2.60 0.81 6.30
CA PHE A 64 1.24 0.28 6.17
C PHE A 64 1.02 -0.92 7.11
N GLU A 65 1.80 -1.03 8.20
CA GLU A 65 1.65 -2.10 9.19
C GLU A 65 0.17 -2.20 9.64
N LYS A 66 -0.43 -3.39 9.51
CA LYS A 66 -1.84 -3.67 9.88
C LYS A 66 -2.87 -2.79 9.17
N ALA A 67 -2.55 -2.16 8.05
CA ALA A 67 -3.52 -1.42 7.25
C ALA A 67 -4.52 -2.37 6.57
N TYR A 68 -5.74 -1.88 6.38
CA TYR A 68 -6.76 -2.53 5.56
C TYR A 68 -6.63 -1.98 4.14
N LEU A 69 -6.24 -2.83 3.19
CA LEU A 69 -5.96 -2.51 1.79
C LEU A 69 -6.78 -3.42 0.85
N GLU A 70 -7.87 -4.00 1.36
CA GLU A 70 -8.77 -4.84 0.59
C GLU A 70 -9.24 -4.11 -0.67
N ASP A 71 -9.16 -4.76 -1.82
CA ASP A 71 -9.50 -4.19 -3.13
C ASP A 71 -8.77 -2.87 -3.50
N ALA A 72 -7.70 -2.50 -2.79
CA ALA A 72 -6.95 -1.28 -3.07
C ALA A 72 -6.21 -1.38 -4.42
N ASN A 73 -6.14 -0.26 -5.13
CA ASN A 73 -5.36 -0.17 -6.37
C ASN A 73 -3.97 0.42 -6.09
N LEU A 74 -2.97 -0.46 -6.10
CA LEU A 74 -1.54 -0.17 -5.97
C LEU A 74 -0.81 -0.37 -7.33
N SER A 75 -1.49 -0.18 -8.45
CA SER A 75 -0.86 -0.32 -9.78
C SER A 75 0.17 0.77 -10.02
N GLU A 76 1.32 0.39 -10.59
CA GLU A 76 2.39 1.30 -11.00
C GLU A 76 2.96 2.17 -9.84
N VAL A 77 2.79 1.74 -8.59
CA VAL A 77 3.36 2.43 -7.42
C VAL A 77 4.87 2.24 -7.34
N ASN A 78 5.55 3.15 -6.64
CA ASN A 78 6.89 2.91 -6.11
C ASN A 78 6.80 2.71 -4.60
N ALA A 79 6.78 1.45 -4.14
CA ALA A 79 6.64 1.03 -2.75
C ALA A 79 7.91 0.34 -2.23
N ARG A 80 9.09 0.71 -2.76
CA ARG A 80 10.35 0.14 -2.31
C ARG A 80 10.57 0.39 -0.83
N ASN A 81 11.04 -0.63 -0.11
CA ASN A 81 11.25 -0.61 1.35
C ASN A 81 10.00 -0.27 2.17
N ALA A 82 8.79 -0.36 1.59
CA ALA A 82 7.56 -0.14 2.35
C ALA A 82 7.27 -1.32 3.29
N ASP A 83 6.60 -1.04 4.40
CA ASP A 83 6.21 -2.03 5.39
C ASP A 83 4.71 -2.33 5.29
N PHE A 84 4.35 -3.53 4.84
CA PHE A 84 2.99 -4.06 4.79
C PHE A 84 2.79 -5.20 5.80
N THR A 85 3.61 -5.26 6.86
CA THR A 85 3.52 -6.32 7.88
C THR A 85 2.11 -6.39 8.47
N ASP A 86 1.55 -7.60 8.52
CA ASP A 86 0.20 -7.89 9.01
C ASP A 86 -0.94 -7.11 8.30
N ALA A 87 -0.70 -6.50 7.13
CA ALA A 87 -1.72 -5.79 6.37
C ALA A 87 -2.69 -6.75 5.66
N ASP A 88 -3.92 -6.31 5.40
CA ASP A 88 -4.87 -7.06 4.59
C ASP A 88 -4.88 -6.51 3.15
N LEU A 89 -4.29 -7.22 2.20
CA LEU A 89 -4.31 -6.85 0.79
C LEU A 89 -5.25 -7.74 -0.03
N THR A 90 -6.25 -8.38 0.60
CA THR A 90 -7.16 -9.28 -0.12
C THR A 90 -7.79 -8.59 -1.34
N GLY A 91 -7.61 -9.15 -2.54
CA GLY A 91 -8.13 -8.58 -3.79
C GLY A 91 -7.39 -7.33 -4.32
N ALA A 92 -6.34 -6.86 -3.65
CA ALA A 92 -5.59 -5.68 -4.09
C ALA A 92 -4.92 -5.89 -5.47
N THR A 93 -4.74 -4.81 -6.21
CA THR A 93 -4.05 -4.83 -7.51
C THR A 93 -2.68 -4.19 -7.40
N LEU A 94 -1.61 -4.97 -7.58
CA LEU A 94 -0.19 -4.54 -7.51
C LEU A 94 0.47 -4.49 -8.90
N LEU A 95 -0.34 -4.47 -9.96
CA LEU A 95 0.07 -4.50 -11.38
C LEU A 95 1.22 -3.52 -11.67
N ASN A 96 2.35 -4.03 -12.17
CA ASN A 96 3.54 -3.24 -12.54
C ASN A 96 4.14 -2.36 -11.43
N GLY A 97 3.78 -2.56 -10.16
CA GLY A 97 4.34 -1.80 -9.04
C GLY A 97 5.75 -2.25 -8.65
N ASP A 98 6.54 -1.35 -8.07
CA ASP A 98 7.86 -1.66 -7.53
C ASP A 98 7.81 -1.84 -6.01
N PHE A 99 7.89 -3.10 -5.56
CA PHE A 99 7.91 -3.52 -4.15
C PHE A 99 9.27 -4.10 -3.75
N THR A 100 10.35 -3.67 -4.41
CA THR A 100 11.71 -4.10 -4.05
C THR A 100 11.97 -3.82 -2.57
N ASP A 101 12.47 -4.82 -1.85
CA ASP A 101 12.75 -4.78 -0.41
C ASP A 101 11.53 -4.48 0.50
N ALA A 102 10.30 -4.57 -0.01
CA ALA A 102 9.09 -4.39 0.79
C ALA A 102 8.86 -5.58 1.76
N ASN A 103 8.17 -5.34 2.87
CA ASN A 103 7.88 -6.36 3.86
C ASN A 103 6.40 -6.73 3.87
N PHE A 104 6.06 -7.95 3.46
CA PHE A 104 4.70 -8.52 3.49
C PHE A 104 4.57 -9.66 4.52
N THR A 105 5.46 -9.73 5.52
CA THR A 105 5.37 -10.76 6.57
C THR A 105 4.01 -10.68 7.27
N GLY A 106 3.31 -11.80 7.41
CA GLY A 106 1.98 -11.86 8.02
C GLY A 106 0.84 -11.21 7.22
N ALA A 107 1.10 -10.63 6.04
CA ALA A 107 0.08 -9.99 5.24
C ALA A 107 -0.90 -11.01 4.63
N LYS A 108 -2.19 -10.63 4.51
CA LYS A 108 -3.16 -11.43 3.76
C LYS A 108 -3.07 -11.06 2.28
N LEU A 109 -2.80 -12.05 1.44
CA LEU A 109 -2.47 -11.86 0.02
C LEU A 109 -3.39 -12.68 -0.91
N ASP A 110 -4.58 -13.03 -0.42
CA ASP A 110 -5.57 -13.79 -1.19
C ASP A 110 -6.08 -12.96 -2.38
N ASN A 111 -6.11 -13.56 -3.57
CA ASN A 111 -6.60 -12.95 -4.81
C ASN A 111 -5.89 -11.65 -5.25
N VAL A 112 -4.65 -11.43 -4.80
CA VAL A 112 -3.85 -10.28 -5.24
C VAL A 112 -3.42 -10.41 -6.71
N VAL A 113 -3.50 -9.33 -7.48
CA VAL A 113 -2.98 -9.26 -8.85
C VAL A 113 -1.52 -8.79 -8.81
N TRP A 114 -0.60 -9.70 -9.13
CA TRP A 114 0.85 -9.46 -9.05
C TRP A 114 1.55 -9.21 -10.39
N THR A 115 0.85 -9.34 -11.52
CA THR A 115 1.47 -9.34 -12.85
C THR A 115 2.42 -8.16 -13.04
N GLY A 116 3.68 -8.45 -13.37
CA GLY A 116 4.70 -7.41 -13.61
C GLY A 116 5.18 -6.66 -12.37
N ALA A 117 4.73 -7.00 -11.17
CA ALA A 117 5.23 -6.42 -9.93
C ALA A 117 6.71 -6.81 -9.71
N LYS A 118 7.52 -5.88 -9.22
CA LYS A 118 8.90 -6.15 -8.80
C LYS A 118 8.92 -6.45 -7.31
N VAL A 119 9.53 -7.56 -6.92
CA VAL A 119 9.54 -8.03 -5.52
C VAL A 119 10.92 -8.53 -5.09
N GLU A 120 11.98 -8.11 -5.79
CA GLU A 120 13.35 -8.46 -5.43
C GLU A 120 13.64 -8.03 -3.98
N GLY A 121 14.13 -8.94 -3.15
CA GLY A 121 14.39 -8.68 -1.73
C GLY A 121 13.14 -8.55 -0.84
N ALA A 122 11.93 -8.59 -1.41
CA ALA A 122 10.71 -8.53 -0.63
C ALA A 122 10.57 -9.74 0.30
N LYS A 123 10.01 -9.50 1.48
CA LYS A 123 9.82 -10.51 2.52
C LYS A 123 8.37 -11.00 2.49
N PHE A 124 8.21 -12.31 2.55
CA PHE A 124 6.92 -13.00 2.59
C PHE A 124 7.00 -14.13 3.61
N ASP A 125 5.86 -14.58 4.11
CA ASP A 125 5.80 -15.82 4.88
C ASP A 125 6.17 -17.02 4.00
N GLU A 126 6.90 -17.98 4.58
CA GLU A 126 7.45 -19.14 3.86
C GLU A 126 6.36 -19.99 3.17
N ASN A 127 5.14 -20.00 3.71
CA ASN A 127 4.02 -20.77 3.17
C ASN A 127 3.39 -20.16 1.89
N VAL A 128 3.54 -18.85 1.65
CA VAL A 128 2.93 -18.15 0.50
C VAL A 128 3.95 -17.72 -0.56
N LYS A 129 5.22 -17.56 -0.19
CA LYS A 129 6.29 -17.04 -1.05
C LYS A 129 6.35 -17.71 -2.44
N GLU A 130 6.39 -19.04 -2.48
CA GLU A 130 6.49 -19.81 -3.74
C GLU A 130 5.24 -19.69 -4.62
N GLN A 131 4.07 -19.37 -4.05
CA GLN A 131 2.84 -19.17 -4.81
C GLN A 131 2.86 -17.78 -5.45
N ILE A 132 3.26 -16.76 -4.71
CA ILE A 132 3.34 -15.37 -5.16
C ILE A 132 4.33 -15.25 -6.33
N LEU A 133 5.50 -15.87 -6.22
CA LEU A 133 6.52 -15.84 -7.29
C LEU A 133 6.06 -16.43 -8.62
N LYS A 134 4.97 -17.22 -8.63
CA LYS A 134 4.37 -17.76 -9.87
C LYS A 134 3.28 -16.86 -10.47
N MET A 135 2.84 -15.84 -9.73
CA MET A 135 1.77 -14.90 -10.12
C MET A 135 2.31 -13.61 -10.75
N ILE A 136 3.61 -13.36 -10.59
CA ILE A 136 4.34 -12.18 -11.06
C ILE A 136 4.75 -12.34 -12.52
#